data_AF-A0A8H6MI53-F1
#
_entry.id   AF-A0A8H6MI53-F1
#
_cell.length_a   1.000
_cell.length_b   1.000
_cell.length_c   1.000
_cell.angle_alpha   90.00
_cell.angle_beta   90.00
_cell.angle_gamma   90.00
#
_symmetry.space_group_name_H-M   'P 1'
#
loop_
_entity.id
_entity.type
_entity.pdbx_description
1 polymer ?
#
loop_
_entity_poly.entity_id
_entity_poly.type
_entity_poly.pdbx_seq_one_letter_code
_entity_poly.pdbx_strand_id
1 'polypeptide(L)'
;MELRQVLDGFPRLEALRYSWSDQWPSQFRNTYPCLASELLGCLQPFKAQLKSLAVDFGSWMWRRSYENKPSSLWIAYLSCFESLTHLGIEAHLFWPVRRNRYTLYYRLDPNKVGSLVSILPKGLESIDLGRLGGNSMPLLAKTIKKRCPGLRLVTCNYVSSGIDGEPTEEEAKEILAEQGIELSVLSRCGFSSASS
;
A
#
# COMPACT_ATOMS: atom_id res chain seq x y z
N MET A 1 12.54 -6.44 -22.17
CA MET A 1 13.03 -5.10 -21.83
C MET A 1 13.10 -5.02 -20.32
N GLU A 2 14.28 -4.75 -19.76
CA GLU A 2 14.46 -4.68 -18.31
C GLU A 2 13.93 -3.34 -17.79
N LEU A 3 13.29 -3.34 -16.61
CA LEU A 3 12.71 -2.13 -16.00
C LEU A 3 13.70 -0.96 -15.94
N ARG A 4 14.98 -1.25 -15.65
CA ARG A 4 16.05 -0.24 -15.61
C ARG A 4 16.22 0.50 -16.93
N GLN A 5 16.19 -0.20 -18.06
CA GLN A 5 16.31 0.41 -19.39
C GLN A 5 15.15 1.37 -19.68
N VAL A 6 13.95 1.09 -19.16
CA VAL A 6 12.82 2.01 -19.25
C VAL A 6 13.09 3.26 -18.43
N LEU A 7 13.54 3.09 -17.19
CA LEU A 7 13.77 4.20 -16.26
C LEU A 7 14.96 5.08 -16.67
N ASP A 8 15.95 4.54 -17.40
CA ASP A 8 17.07 5.31 -17.96
C ASP A 8 16.59 6.41 -18.94
N GLY A 9 15.41 6.24 -19.54
CA GLY A 9 14.76 7.26 -20.36
C GLY A 9 14.15 8.43 -19.57
N PHE A 10 14.12 8.37 -18.23
CA PHE A 10 13.48 9.34 -17.35
C PHE A 10 14.45 9.88 -16.28
N PRO A 11 15.51 10.62 -16.66
CA PRO A 11 16.50 11.12 -15.70
C PRO A 11 15.91 12.06 -14.62
N ARG A 12 14.74 12.65 -14.88
CA ARG A 12 14.00 13.52 -13.95
C ARG A 12 12.72 12.88 -13.39
N LEU A 13 12.71 11.55 -13.25
CA LEU A 13 11.58 10.83 -12.66
C LEU A 13 11.25 11.35 -11.25
N GLU A 14 10.09 12.00 -11.10
CA GLU A 14 9.57 12.46 -9.81
C GLU A 14 8.39 11.62 -9.32
N ALA A 15 7.70 10.91 -10.21
CA ALA A 15 6.55 10.10 -9.89
C ALA A 15 6.58 8.77 -10.64
N LEU A 16 6.35 7.66 -9.93
CA LEU A 16 6.21 6.35 -10.53
C LEU A 16 4.97 5.64 -9.98
N ARG A 17 4.14 5.15 -10.89
CA ARG A 17 3.13 4.14 -10.57
C ARG A 17 3.53 2.83 -11.26
N TYR A 18 3.89 1.84 -10.46
CA TYR A 18 4.11 0.47 -10.91
C TYR A 18 2.87 -0.35 -10.54
N SER A 19 2.09 -0.76 -11.52
CA SER A 19 0.92 -1.62 -11.32
C SER A 19 1.04 -2.86 -12.19
N TRP A 20 0.78 -4.02 -11.59
CA TRP A 20 0.70 -5.29 -12.30
C TRP A 20 -0.70 -5.88 -12.12
N SER A 21 -1.45 -5.99 -13.21
CA SER A 21 -2.81 -6.53 -13.15
C SER A 21 -2.87 -8.02 -13.50
N ASP A 22 -3.76 -8.73 -12.81
CA ASP A 22 -4.07 -10.14 -13.05
C ASP A 22 -4.75 -10.42 -14.41
N GLN A 23 -5.04 -9.38 -15.19
CA GLN A 23 -5.83 -9.49 -16.43
C GLN A 23 -5.01 -9.93 -17.65
N TRP A 24 -3.71 -10.21 -17.49
CA TRP A 24 -2.91 -10.65 -18.61
C TRP A 24 -3.31 -12.08 -19.05
N PRO A 25 -3.40 -12.34 -20.38
CA PRO A 25 -3.71 -13.66 -20.92
C PRO A 25 -2.87 -14.77 -20.28
N SER A 26 -3.41 -15.99 -20.19
CA SER A 26 -2.75 -17.18 -19.63
C SER A 26 -1.30 -17.43 -20.12
N GLN A 27 -0.97 -16.87 -21.28
CA GLN A 27 0.32 -16.87 -21.96
C GLN A 27 1.44 -16.17 -21.16
N PHE A 28 1.08 -15.20 -20.31
CA PHE A 28 2.03 -14.43 -19.50
C PHE A 28 2.15 -14.93 -18.06
N ARG A 29 1.55 -16.09 -17.72
CA ARG A 29 1.68 -16.71 -16.39
C ARG A 29 3.14 -17.00 -15.98
N ASN A 30 4.05 -17.07 -16.95
CA ASN A 30 5.47 -17.32 -16.72
C ASN A 30 6.33 -16.06 -16.90
N THR A 31 5.74 -14.93 -17.30
CA THR A 31 6.44 -13.64 -17.39
C THR A 31 6.32 -12.98 -16.04
N TYR A 32 7.42 -13.02 -15.28
CA TYR A 32 7.41 -12.55 -13.92
C TYR A 32 7.30 -11.01 -13.88
N PRO A 33 6.41 -10.43 -13.05
CA PRO A 33 6.58 -9.05 -12.67
C PRO A 33 7.96 -8.89 -12.05
N CYS A 34 8.59 -7.74 -12.31
CA CYS A 34 9.80 -7.33 -11.59
C CYS A 34 9.53 -7.47 -10.09
N LEU A 35 10.40 -8.18 -9.38
CA LEU A 35 10.27 -8.36 -7.94
C LEU A 35 10.32 -7.00 -7.26
N ALA A 36 9.63 -6.87 -6.14
CA ALA A 36 9.67 -5.67 -5.30
C ALA A 36 11.10 -5.14 -5.03
N SER A 37 12.04 -6.04 -4.71
CA SER A 37 13.44 -5.71 -4.48
C SER A 37 14.16 -5.18 -5.73
N GLU A 38 13.82 -5.72 -6.89
CA GLU A 38 14.39 -5.30 -8.18
C GLU A 38 13.86 -3.93 -8.58
N LEU A 39 12.56 -3.67 -8.41
CA LEU A 39 11.96 -2.34 -8.58
C LEU A 39 12.66 -1.32 -7.70
N LEU A 40 12.82 -1.60 -6.42
CA LEU A 40 13.49 -0.69 -5.48
C LEU A 40 14.97 -0.47 -5.81
N GLY A 41 15.67 -1.50 -6.27
CA GLY A 41 17.05 -1.39 -6.77
C GLY A 41 17.14 -0.48 -8.00
N CYS A 42 16.19 -0.58 -8.92
CA CYS A 42 16.11 0.30 -10.09
C CYS A 42 15.76 1.76 -9.71
N LEU A 43 15.10 1.97 -8.56
CA LEU A 43 14.72 3.30 -8.10
C LEU A 43 15.78 4.02 -7.26
N GLN A 44 16.84 3.33 -6.85
CA GLN A 44 17.93 3.92 -6.05
C GLN A 44 18.52 5.22 -6.64
N PRO A 45 18.77 5.33 -7.96
CA PRO A 45 19.28 6.57 -8.57
C PRO A 45 18.34 7.77 -8.38
N PHE A 46 17.05 7.54 -8.18
CA PHE A 46 16.03 8.58 -8.08
C PHE A 46 15.68 8.94 -6.63
N LYS A 47 16.38 8.39 -5.63
CA LYS A 47 16.02 8.53 -4.21
C LYS A 47 15.86 9.97 -3.70
N ALA A 48 16.60 10.92 -4.26
CA ALA A 48 16.59 12.33 -3.88
C ALA A 48 15.53 13.16 -4.63
N GLN A 49 14.88 12.62 -5.67
CA GLN A 49 13.94 13.36 -6.52
C GLN A 49 12.56 12.71 -6.63
N LEU A 50 12.44 11.41 -6.35
CA LEU A 50 11.17 10.70 -6.40
C LEU A 50 10.26 11.20 -5.26
N LYS A 51 9.22 11.94 -5.62
CA LYS A 51 8.21 12.51 -4.73
C LYS A 51 7.01 11.61 -4.56
N SER A 52 6.68 10.83 -5.58
CA SER A 52 5.52 9.94 -5.59
C SER A 52 5.89 8.53 -6.05
N LEU A 53 5.53 7.54 -5.24
CA LEU A 53 5.71 6.13 -5.56
C LEU A 53 4.42 5.38 -5.22
N ALA A 54 3.77 4.81 -6.23
CA ALA A 54 2.65 3.90 -6.07
C ALA A 54 3.04 2.52 -6.60
N VAL A 55 2.92 1.49 -5.76
CA VAL A 55 3.24 0.12 -6.12
C VAL A 55 2.08 -0.81 -5.81
N ASP A 56 1.58 -1.44 -6.86
CA ASP A 56 0.45 -2.34 -6.89
C ASP A 56 0.92 -3.63 -7.58
N PHE A 57 1.12 -4.69 -6.79
CA PHE A 57 1.58 -5.98 -7.29
C PHE A 57 0.43 -6.95 -7.59
N GLY A 58 -0.81 -6.47 -7.45
CA GLY A 58 -2.02 -7.25 -7.67
C GLY A 58 -2.14 -8.47 -6.76
N SER A 59 -3.19 -9.26 -6.99
CA SER A 59 -3.43 -10.53 -6.30
C SER A 59 -2.44 -11.64 -6.66
N TRP A 60 -1.47 -11.38 -7.54
CA TRP A 60 -0.57 -12.41 -8.08
C TRP A 60 0.66 -12.71 -7.24
N MET A 61 1.31 -11.72 -6.60
CA MET A 61 2.42 -12.02 -5.68
C MET A 61 2.00 -12.96 -4.55
N TRP A 62 0.71 -12.99 -4.20
CA TRP A 62 0.10 -13.79 -3.16
C TRP A 62 0.19 -15.30 -3.35
N ARG A 63 0.19 -15.77 -4.60
CA ARG A 63 0.24 -17.22 -4.87
C ARG A 63 1.61 -17.82 -4.54
N ARG A 64 2.66 -17.01 -4.44
CA ARG A 64 4.04 -17.48 -4.19
C ARG A 64 4.71 -16.86 -2.96
N SER A 65 4.13 -15.85 -2.31
CA SER A 65 4.75 -15.13 -1.18
C SER A 65 4.38 -15.64 0.22
N TYR A 66 3.70 -16.78 0.35
CA TYR A 66 3.59 -17.44 1.66
C TYR A 66 4.95 -17.87 2.23
N GLU A 67 6.00 -17.98 1.39
CA GLU A 67 7.34 -18.40 1.83
C GLU A 67 8.38 -17.27 1.87
N ASN A 68 8.12 -16.11 1.26
CA ASN A 68 9.12 -15.04 1.16
C ASN A 68 8.68 -13.78 1.90
N LYS A 69 9.26 -13.61 3.10
CA LYS A 69 9.19 -12.44 3.99
C LYS A 69 9.32 -11.12 3.21
N PRO A 70 8.24 -10.36 2.96
CA PRO A 70 8.35 -9.00 2.51
C PRO A 70 8.31 -8.13 3.77
N SER A 71 9.45 -7.93 4.44
CA SER A 71 9.41 -7.06 5.64
C SER A 71 10.71 -6.42 6.09
N SER A 72 11.89 -6.68 5.54
CA SER A 72 13.12 -5.97 5.96
C SER A 72 13.77 -5.18 4.83
N LEU A 73 13.75 -5.71 3.61
CA LEU A 73 14.30 -5.01 2.44
C LEU A 73 13.44 -3.78 2.07
N TRP A 74 12.11 -3.90 2.08
CA TRP A 74 11.21 -2.76 1.91
C TRP A 74 11.46 -1.65 2.93
N ILE A 75 11.81 -2.03 4.17
CA ILE A 75 12.13 -1.09 5.25
C ILE A 75 13.36 -0.28 4.92
N ALA A 76 14.45 -0.97 4.56
CA ALA A 76 15.70 -0.33 4.21
C ALA A 76 15.47 0.64 3.04
N TYR A 77 14.79 0.20 1.99
CA TYR A 77 14.68 0.98 0.76
C TYR A 77 13.71 2.15 0.83
N LEU A 78 12.50 2.01 1.39
CA LEU A 78 11.57 3.14 1.48
C LEU A 78 12.14 4.26 2.33
N SER A 79 12.87 3.93 3.39
CA SER A 79 13.52 4.92 4.24
C SER A 79 14.59 5.76 3.53
N CYS A 80 15.11 5.30 2.38
CA CYS A 80 16.12 6.01 1.59
C CYS A 80 15.55 7.08 0.65
N PHE A 81 14.23 7.12 0.43
CA PHE A 81 13.60 8.12 -0.45
C PHE A 81 13.25 9.38 0.35
N GLU A 82 14.24 10.25 0.52
CA GLU A 82 14.15 11.46 1.36
C GLU A 82 13.10 12.45 0.87
N SER A 83 12.88 12.50 -0.45
CA SER A 83 11.93 13.42 -1.09
C SER A 83 10.52 12.84 -1.25
N LEU A 84 10.28 11.61 -0.77
CA LEU A 84 8.99 10.94 -0.97
C LEU A 84 7.92 11.56 -0.07
N THR A 85 6.93 12.20 -0.70
CA THR A 85 5.78 12.81 -0.04
C THR A 85 4.49 12.01 -0.25
N HIS A 86 4.44 11.17 -1.28
CA HIS A 86 3.26 10.35 -1.63
C HIS A 86 3.66 8.88 -1.78
N LEU A 87 3.03 7.99 -1.01
CA LEU A 87 3.27 6.55 -1.09
C LEU A 87 1.96 5.80 -1.29
N GLY A 88 1.80 5.15 -2.43
CA GLY A 88 0.77 4.14 -2.65
C GLY A 88 1.35 2.75 -2.45
N ILE A 89 0.82 2.01 -1.49
CA ILE A 89 1.23 0.64 -1.25
C ILE A 89 0.02 -0.17 -0.86
N GLU A 90 -0.17 -1.31 -1.53
CA GLU A 90 -1.25 -2.18 -1.12
C GLU A 90 -0.92 -2.77 0.26
N ALA A 91 -1.75 -2.43 1.24
CA ALA A 91 -1.84 -2.99 2.58
C ALA A 91 -1.31 -4.42 2.70
N HIS A 92 -1.85 -5.31 1.88
CA HIS A 92 -1.57 -6.73 1.97
C HIS A 92 -0.12 -7.14 1.73
N LEU A 93 0.71 -6.28 1.15
CA LEU A 93 2.16 -6.47 1.07
C LEU A 93 2.80 -6.63 2.45
N PHE A 94 2.11 -6.17 3.51
CA PHE A 94 2.52 -6.32 4.90
C PHE A 94 1.79 -7.46 5.64
N TRP A 95 0.72 -8.02 5.06
CA TRP A 95 -0.26 -8.83 5.80
C TRP A 95 -0.75 -10.07 5.02
N PRO A 96 -0.24 -11.27 5.33
CA PRO A 96 -0.77 -12.50 4.74
C PRO A 96 -2.20 -12.76 5.22
N VAL A 97 -3.14 -12.84 4.28
CA VAL A 97 -4.57 -13.11 4.53
C VAL A 97 -4.80 -14.62 4.71
N ARG A 98 -5.61 -15.02 5.70
CA ARG A 98 -6.24 -16.36 5.72
C ARG A 98 -7.51 -16.32 4.89
N ARG A 99 -7.64 -17.22 3.90
CA ARG A 99 -8.83 -17.33 3.06
C ARG A 99 -9.97 -18.06 3.76
N ASN A 100 -11.19 -17.58 3.52
CA ASN A 100 -12.33 -18.45 3.22
C ASN A 100 -12.87 -18.09 1.83
N ARG A 101 -13.37 -19.09 1.09
CA ARG A 101 -13.28 -19.24 -0.38
C ARG A 101 -13.65 -18.09 -1.33
N TYR A 102 -14.30 -17.00 -0.93
CA TYR A 102 -14.66 -15.89 -1.84
C TYR A 102 -14.60 -14.49 -1.23
N THR A 103 -14.19 -14.36 0.04
CA THR A 103 -14.19 -13.07 0.75
C THR A 103 -12.84 -12.89 1.44
N LEU A 104 -12.05 -11.94 0.95
CA LEU A 104 -10.80 -11.53 1.60
C LEU A 104 -11.16 -10.69 2.82
N TYR A 105 -11.17 -11.29 4.01
CA TYR A 105 -11.29 -10.56 5.26
C TYR A 105 -9.91 -10.04 5.65
N TYR A 106 -9.70 -8.74 5.48
CA TYR A 106 -8.46 -8.06 5.86
C TYR A 106 -8.45 -7.82 7.36
N ARG A 107 -8.16 -8.86 8.15
CA ARG A 107 -7.77 -8.65 9.54
C ARG A 107 -6.31 -8.21 9.55
N LEU A 108 -6.13 -6.91 9.69
CA LEU A 108 -4.86 -6.34 10.08
C LEU A 108 -4.55 -6.85 11.48
N ASP A 109 -3.43 -7.56 11.62
CA ASP A 109 -2.86 -7.85 12.93
C ASP A 109 -2.40 -6.51 13.50
N PRO A 110 -3.04 -6.00 14.58
CA PRO A 110 -2.65 -4.73 15.17
C PRO A 110 -1.16 -4.69 15.53
N ASN A 111 -0.56 -5.84 15.86
CA ASN A 111 0.86 -5.95 16.17
C ASN A 111 1.79 -5.61 14.99
N LYS A 112 1.28 -5.61 13.75
CA LYS A 112 2.05 -5.30 12.54
C LYS A 112 1.91 -3.86 12.05
N VAL A 113 0.96 -3.08 12.59
CA VAL A 113 0.80 -1.66 12.23
C VAL A 113 2.05 -0.87 12.61
N GLY A 114 2.64 -1.15 13.79
CA GLY A 114 3.89 -0.51 14.21
C GLY A 114 5.06 -0.78 13.27
N SER A 115 5.14 -2.01 12.72
CA SER A 115 6.16 -2.38 11.72
C SER A 115 5.93 -1.76 10.35
N LEU A 116 4.70 -1.44 9.96
CA LEU A 116 4.43 -0.63 8.78
C LEU A 116 4.83 0.83 9.03
N VAL A 117 4.36 1.39 10.14
CA VAL A 117 4.59 2.80 10.44
C VAL A 117 6.08 3.09 10.63
N SER A 118 6.86 2.19 11.23
CA SER A 118 8.30 2.44 11.46
C SER A 118 9.11 2.63 10.18
N ILE A 119 8.57 2.25 9.02
CA ILE A 119 9.29 2.14 7.75
C ILE A 119 8.93 3.26 6.78
N LEU A 120 7.88 4.00 7.08
CA LEU A 120 7.44 5.13 6.26
C LEU A 120 8.48 6.25 6.28
N PRO A 121 8.68 6.98 5.17
CA PRO A 121 9.48 8.20 5.18
C PRO A 121 8.89 9.25 6.12
N LYS A 122 9.74 9.99 6.85
CA LYS A 122 9.27 11.02 7.79
C LYS A 122 8.55 12.19 7.08
N GLY A 123 8.96 12.49 5.84
CA GLY A 123 8.40 13.55 5.02
C GLY A 123 7.11 13.19 4.28
N LEU A 124 6.50 12.03 4.60
CA LEU A 124 5.30 11.58 3.92
C LEU A 124 4.10 12.49 4.27
N GLU A 125 3.42 12.99 3.24
CA GLU A 125 2.24 13.85 3.33
C GLU A 125 0.96 13.09 2.99
N SER A 126 1.04 12.06 2.16
CA SER A 126 -0.08 11.17 1.86
C SER A 126 0.33 9.70 1.72
N ILE A 127 -0.57 8.81 2.13
CA ILE A 127 -0.42 7.37 1.96
C ILE A 127 -1.71 6.76 1.41
N ASP A 128 -1.59 5.97 0.35
CA ASP A 128 -2.66 5.09 -0.13
C ASP A 128 -2.33 3.67 0.34
N LEU A 129 -3.19 3.11 1.19
CA LEU A 129 -3.05 1.78 1.77
C LEU A 129 -3.78 0.71 0.96
N GLY A 130 -4.40 1.05 -0.18
CA GLY A 130 -5.15 0.12 -1.02
C GLY A 130 -6.39 -0.40 -0.33
N ARG A 131 -6.29 -1.44 0.51
CA ARG A 131 -7.41 -2.03 1.26
C ARG A 131 -7.09 -2.10 2.74
N LEU A 132 -7.83 -1.39 3.58
CA LEU A 132 -7.58 -1.32 5.02
C LEU A 132 -8.82 -1.81 5.79
N GLY A 133 -8.60 -2.72 6.74
CA GLY A 133 -9.63 -3.07 7.74
C GLY A 133 -9.77 -1.95 8.78
N GLY A 134 -11.00 -1.69 9.23
CA GLY A 134 -11.29 -0.69 10.24
C GLY A 134 -10.60 -0.94 11.57
N ASN A 135 -10.37 -2.20 11.93
CA ASN A 135 -9.84 -2.62 13.24
C ASN A 135 -8.44 -2.07 13.57
N SER A 136 -7.67 -1.61 12.57
CA SER A 136 -6.35 -1.00 12.81
C SER A 136 -6.34 0.51 12.71
N MET A 137 -7.47 1.14 12.37
CA MET A 137 -7.51 2.58 12.21
C MET A 137 -7.09 3.34 13.49
N PRO A 138 -7.53 2.97 14.71
CA PRO A 138 -7.08 3.65 15.93
C PRO A 138 -5.57 3.55 16.15
N LEU A 139 -4.99 2.39 15.90
CA LEU A 139 -3.55 2.16 16.10
C LEU A 139 -2.73 2.86 15.02
N LEU A 140 -3.21 2.85 13.77
CA LEU A 140 -2.62 3.58 12.67
C LEU A 140 -2.59 5.07 13.00
N ALA A 141 -3.74 5.67 13.34
CA ALA A 141 -3.86 7.08 13.69
C ALA A 141 -2.88 7.48 14.81
N LYS A 142 -2.83 6.69 15.90
CA LYS A 142 -1.96 6.94 17.06
C LYS A 142 -0.46 6.88 16.74
N THR A 143 -0.06 6.04 15.79
CA THR A 143 1.36 5.77 15.53
C THR A 143 1.89 6.52 14.32
N ILE A 144 1.08 6.69 13.28
CA ILE A 144 1.52 7.25 12.01
C ILE A 144 1.94 8.71 12.12
N LYS A 145 1.24 9.53 12.93
CA LYS A 145 1.64 10.92 13.17
C LYS A 145 2.98 11.07 13.88
N LYS A 146 3.34 10.12 14.76
CA LYS A 146 4.65 10.13 15.43
C LYS A 146 5.79 9.92 14.43
N ARG A 147 5.54 9.14 13.37
CA ARG A 147 6.53 8.89 12.31
C ARG A 147 6.52 9.97 11.23
N CYS A 148 5.33 10.34 10.76
CA CYS A 148 5.07 11.23 9.64
C CYS A 148 4.24 12.42 10.13
N PRO A 149 4.85 13.42 10.82
CA PRO A 149 4.10 14.55 11.37
C PRO A 149 3.32 15.34 10.30
N GLY A 150 3.89 15.40 9.10
CA GLY A 150 3.32 16.07 7.93
C GLY A 150 2.22 15.30 7.21
N LEU A 151 1.90 14.06 7.61
CA LEU A 151 0.87 13.25 6.94
C LEU A 151 -0.51 13.90 7.09
N ARG A 152 -1.18 14.19 5.99
CA ARG A 152 -2.51 14.83 5.96
C ARG A 152 -3.59 13.96 5.34
N LEU A 153 -3.21 12.96 4.54
CA LEU A 153 -4.15 12.16 3.78
C LEU A 153 -3.83 10.67 3.89
N VAL A 154 -4.84 9.90 4.29
CA VAL A 154 -4.87 8.44 4.15
C VAL A 154 -5.94 8.10 3.13
N THR A 155 -5.56 7.38 2.07
CA THR A 155 -6.48 6.82 1.09
C THR A 155 -6.59 5.32 1.30
N CYS A 156 -7.81 4.77 1.28
CA CYS A 156 -7.99 3.32 1.28
C CYS A 156 -9.39 2.93 0.75
N ASN A 157 -9.51 1.68 0.34
CA ASN A 157 -10.78 0.98 0.21
C ASN A 157 -11.12 0.43 1.60
N TYR A 158 -12.00 1.14 2.29
CA TYR A 158 -12.42 0.81 3.64
C TYR A 158 -13.30 -0.44 3.61
N VAL A 159 -12.92 -1.46 4.37
CA VAL A 159 -13.69 -2.70 4.48
C VAL A 159 -14.02 -2.93 5.94
N SER A 160 -15.26 -2.62 6.32
CA SER A 160 -15.81 -3.11 7.59
C SER A 160 -16.04 -4.61 7.47
N SER A 161 -15.50 -5.37 8.42
CA SER A 161 -15.70 -6.80 8.52
C SER A 161 -16.94 -7.18 9.36
N GLY A 162 -17.68 -6.18 9.86
CA GLY A 162 -18.89 -6.37 10.66
C GLY A 162 -18.63 -7.04 12.01
N ILE A 163 -17.39 -7.00 12.50
CA ILE A 163 -17.02 -7.53 13.81
C ILE A 163 -17.34 -6.47 14.87
N ASP A 164 -17.93 -6.89 15.98
CA ASP A 164 -18.18 -6.02 17.13
C ASP A 164 -16.90 -5.30 17.57
N GLY A 165 -16.98 -3.97 17.66
CA GLY A 165 -15.87 -3.09 18.07
C GLY A 165 -14.93 -2.65 16.95
N GLU A 166 -15.18 -3.03 15.70
CA GLU A 166 -14.52 -2.39 14.55
C GLU A 166 -15.20 -1.05 14.23
N PRO A 167 -14.45 0.05 14.05
CA PRO A 167 -15.05 1.32 13.68
C PRO A 167 -15.78 1.19 12.34
N THR A 168 -16.90 1.90 12.24
CA THR A 168 -17.55 2.25 10.97
C THR A 168 -16.65 3.16 10.14
N GLU A 169 -17.02 3.40 8.88
CA GLU A 169 -16.28 4.33 8.03
C GLU A 169 -16.30 5.75 8.62
N GLU A 170 -17.44 6.15 9.16
CA GLU A 170 -17.67 7.42 9.82
C GLU A 170 -16.79 7.56 11.07
N GLU A 171 -16.78 6.56 11.95
CA GLU A 171 -15.90 6.55 13.13
C GLU A 171 -14.42 6.55 12.73
N ALA A 172 -14.05 5.84 11.66
CA ALA A 172 -12.68 5.85 11.14
C ALA A 172 -12.26 7.23 10.60
N LYS A 173 -13.17 7.97 9.96
CA LYS A 173 -12.95 9.36 9.56
C LYS A 173 -12.72 10.25 10.78
N GLU A 174 -13.54 10.11 11.81
CA GLU A 174 -13.41 10.88 13.06
C GLU A 174 -12.07 10.61 13.76
N ILE A 175 -11.68 9.34 13.92
CA ILE A 175 -10.42 8.93 14.53
C ILE A 175 -9.21 9.55 13.83
N LEU A 176 -9.19 9.57 12.49
CA LEU A 176 -8.10 10.19 11.73
C LEU A 176 -8.17 11.73 11.79
N ALA A 177 -9.39 12.30 11.75
CA ALA A 177 -9.60 13.74 11.84
C ALA A 177 -9.09 14.32 13.17
N GLU A 178 -9.24 13.60 14.29
CA GLU A 178 -8.66 13.98 15.58
C GLU A 178 -7.12 14.14 15.54
N GLN A 179 -6.46 13.44 14.60
CA GLN A 179 -5.03 13.55 14.36
C GLN A 179 -4.68 14.59 13.28
N GLY A 180 -5.65 15.31 12.73
CA GLY A 180 -5.47 16.20 11.58
C GLY A 180 -5.14 15.44 10.30
N ILE A 181 -5.69 14.24 10.12
CA ILE A 181 -5.55 13.40 8.93
C ILE A 181 -6.94 13.22 8.29
N GLU A 182 -7.04 13.52 7.00
CA GLU A 182 -8.21 13.20 6.18
C GLU A 182 -8.19 11.72 5.78
N LEU A 183 -9.34 11.07 5.88
CA LEU A 183 -9.57 9.75 5.29
C LEU A 183 -10.35 9.89 3.97
N SER A 184 -9.69 9.60 2.86
CA SER A 184 -10.33 9.47 1.55
C SER A 184 -10.65 8.00 1.27
N VAL A 185 -11.94 7.67 1.28
CA VAL A 185 -12.38 6.31 0.95
C VAL A 185 -12.57 6.21 -0.55
N LEU A 186 -11.80 5.31 -1.17
CA LEU A 186 -11.99 4.96 -2.57
C LEU A 186 -13.33 4.23 -2.67
N SER A 187 -14.37 4.96 -3.08
CA SER A 187 -15.65 4.37 -3.43
C SER A 187 -15.40 3.23 -4.42
N ARG A 188 -15.99 2.07 -4.16
CA ARG A 188 -15.93 0.94 -5.10
C ARG A 188 -16.47 1.45 -6.43
N CYS A 189 -15.61 1.68 -7.41
CA CYS A 189 -16.05 1.82 -8.79
C CYS A 189 -17.00 0.65 -9.08
N GLY A 190 -18.22 1.00 -9.45
CA GLY A 190 -19.38 0.13 -9.41
C GLY A 190 -19.15 -1.22 -10.06
N PHE A 191 -19.23 -2.27 -9.26
CA PHE A 191 -20.01 -3.43 -9.67
C PHE A 191 -21.41 -3.22 -9.09
N SER A 192 -22.16 -2.28 -9.69
CA SER A 192 -23.61 -2.44 -9.62
C SER A 192 -23.88 -3.77 -10.32
N SER A 193 -24.42 -4.73 -9.57
CA SER A 193 -25.18 -5.79 -10.19
C SER A 193 -26.28 -5.10 -10.98
N ALA A 194 -26.10 -5.01 -12.30
CA ALA A 194 -27.24 -4.95 -13.20
C ALA A 194 -28.05 -6.20 -12.90
N SER A 195 -29.09 -6.03 -12.09
CA SER A 195 -30.11 -7.05 -11.88
C SER A 195 -30.84 -7.21 -13.21
N SER A 196 -30.82 -8.44 -13.69
CA SER A 196 -31.52 -8.96 -14.87
C SER A 196 -33.00 -8.60 -14.90
#